data_AF-A0A7X8I8N9-F1
#
_entry.id   AF-A0A7X8I8N9-F1
#
_cell.length_a   1.000
_cell.length_b   1.000
_cell.length_c   1.000
_cell.angle_alpha   90.00
_cell.angle_beta   90.00
_cell.angle_gamma   90.00
#
_symmetry.space_group_name_H-M   'P 1'
#
loop_
_entity.id
_entity.type
_entity.pdbx_description
1 polymer ?
#
loop_
_entity_poly.entity_id
_entity_poly.type
_entity_poly.pdbx_seq_one_letter_code
_entity_poly.pdbx_strand_id
1 'polypeptide(L)'
;MASPAALGELLNRLAETLTAMADVTVQQREALREGRLELLQDLFRELQNLGFSAEALENQRVKLSAKLAAQLGCDETLSAICGRLSDDAALPLKAGAGELDMALRKLRSEMQILTSLVDENQRLGGMLIAEWRRLQGMYPSRPGVDFRG
;
A
#
# COMPACT_ATOMS: atom_id res chain seq x y z
N MET A 1 23.85 -1.10 22.12
CA MET A 1 23.36 -2.50 22.10
C MET A 1 21.98 -2.52 21.47
N ALA A 2 21.58 -3.58 20.76
CA ALA A 2 20.19 -3.70 20.31
C ALA A 2 19.29 -3.84 21.55
N SER A 3 18.14 -3.15 21.56
CA SER A 3 17.22 -3.18 22.70
C SER A 3 15.82 -3.61 22.24
N PRO A 4 15.08 -4.37 23.07
CA PRO A 4 13.69 -4.73 22.77
C PRO A 4 12.79 -3.49 22.57
N ALA A 5 13.01 -2.44 23.36
CA ALA A 5 12.27 -1.19 23.25
C ALA A 5 12.48 -0.49 21.90
N ALA A 6 13.72 -0.43 21.40
CA ALA A 6 14.02 0.19 20.10
C ALA A 6 13.41 -0.60 18.93
N LEU A 7 13.39 -1.94 19.02
CA LEU A 7 12.71 -2.76 18.02
C LEU A 7 11.19 -2.58 18.09
N GLY A 8 10.61 -2.48 19.29
CA GLY A 8 9.17 -2.20 19.47
C GLY A 8 8.75 -0.85 18.91
N GLU A 9 9.53 0.21 19.17
CA GLU A 9 9.31 1.54 18.60
C GLU A 9 9.39 1.52 17.07
N LEU A 10 10.33 0.76 16.51
CA LEU A 10 10.44 0.60 15.06
C LEU A 10 9.24 -0.12 14.44
N LEU A 11 8.68 -1.13 15.13
CA LEU A 11 7.44 -1.78 14.69
C LEU A 11 6.27 -0.80 14.69
N ASN A 12 6.16 0.07 15.71
CA ASN A 12 5.13 1.11 15.75
C ASN A 12 5.26 2.09 14.59
N ARG A 13 6.48 2.55 14.29
CA ARG A 13 6.73 3.44 13.14
C ARG A 13 6.39 2.78 11.80
N LEU A 14 6.66 1.48 11.66
CA LEU A 14 6.19 0.71 10.51
C LEU A 14 4.66 0.66 10.44
N ALA A 15 3.99 0.38 11.57
CA ALA A 15 2.53 0.34 11.64
C ALA A 15 1.90 1.70 11.27
N GLU A 16 2.44 2.80 11.78
CA GLU A 16 2.04 4.17 11.43
C GLU A 16 2.20 4.45 9.94
N THR A 17 3.35 4.08 9.36
CA THR A 17 3.63 4.28 7.93
C THR A 17 2.65 3.49 7.07
N LEU A 18 2.38 2.22 7.41
CA LEU A 18 1.42 1.39 6.67
C LEU A 18 -0.02 1.88 6.85
N THR A 19 -0.36 2.45 8.00
CA THR A 19 -1.67 3.07 8.23
C THR A 19 -1.84 4.30 7.35
N ALA A 20 -0.82 5.16 7.25
CA ALA A 20 -0.83 6.30 6.33
C ALA A 20 -0.96 5.84 4.87
N MET A 21 -0.26 4.77 4.47
CA MET A 21 -0.43 4.18 3.13
C MET A 21 -1.87 3.70 2.88
N ALA A 22 -2.51 3.10 3.90
CA ALA A 22 -3.90 2.67 3.79
C ALA A 22 -4.84 3.86 3.63
N ASP A 23 -4.60 4.96 4.34
CA ASP A 23 -5.41 6.18 4.24
C ASP A 23 -5.26 6.84 2.87
N VAL A 24 -4.05 6.89 2.31
CA VAL A 24 -3.83 7.35 0.92
C VAL A 24 -4.54 6.44 -0.08
N THR A 25 -4.54 5.12 0.14
CA THR A 25 -5.25 4.15 -0.71
C THR A 25 -6.77 4.39 -0.66
N VAL A 26 -7.32 4.73 0.51
CA VAL A 26 -8.73 5.13 0.66
C VAL A 26 -9.02 6.41 -0.12
N GLN A 27 -8.14 7.41 -0.05
CA GLN A 27 -8.30 8.65 -0.81
C GLN A 27 -8.25 8.42 -2.33
N GLN A 28 -7.37 7.53 -2.81
CA GLN A 28 -7.32 7.12 -4.22
C GLN A 28 -8.62 6.45 -4.66
N ARG A 29 -9.17 5.58 -3.81
CA ARG A 29 -10.48 4.94 -4.03
C ARG A 29 -11.61 5.96 -4.14
N GLU A 30 -11.65 6.95 -3.26
CA GLU A 30 -12.67 8.00 -3.27
C GLU A 30 -12.54 8.91 -4.50
N ALA A 31 -11.31 9.29 -4.86
CA ALA A 31 -11.03 10.07 -6.06
C ALA A 31 -11.50 9.33 -7.33
N LEU A 32 -11.27 8.01 -7.43
CA LEU A 32 -11.77 7.20 -8.54
C LEU A 32 -13.30 7.11 -8.58
N ARG A 33 -13.96 6.98 -7.41
CA ARG A 33 -15.42 6.92 -7.33
C ARG A 33 -16.09 8.22 -7.72
N GLU A 34 -15.47 9.35 -7.39
CA GLU A 34 -16.02 10.69 -7.66
C GLU A 34 -15.53 11.30 -8.97
N GLY A 35 -14.66 10.60 -9.71
CA GLY A 35 -14.11 11.08 -10.99
C GLY A 35 -13.09 12.21 -10.86
N ARG A 36 -12.51 12.42 -9.66
CA ARG A 36 -11.49 13.45 -9.36
C ARG A 36 -10.09 12.97 -9.76
N LEU A 37 -9.89 12.71 -11.06
CA LEU A 37 -8.67 12.08 -11.58
C LEU A 37 -7.40 12.93 -11.39
N GLU A 38 -7.55 14.24 -11.32
CA GLU A 38 -6.47 15.20 -11.08
C GLU A 38 -5.77 14.98 -9.72
N LEU A 39 -6.48 14.47 -8.72
CA LEU A 39 -5.92 14.19 -7.39
C LEU A 39 -5.07 12.92 -7.37
N LEU A 40 -5.27 12.01 -8.33
CA LEU A 40 -4.60 10.70 -8.31
C LEU A 40 -3.09 10.82 -8.47
N GLN A 41 -2.61 11.76 -9.28
CA GLN A 41 -1.17 11.91 -9.50
C GLN A 41 -0.43 12.27 -8.21
N ASP A 42 -0.98 13.18 -7.42
CA ASP A 42 -0.41 13.57 -6.13
C ASP A 42 -0.50 12.43 -5.12
N LEU A 43 -1.64 11.73 -5.07
CA LEU A 43 -1.83 10.57 -4.19
C LEU A 43 -0.89 9.40 -4.54
N PHE A 44 -0.58 9.17 -5.82
CA PHE A 44 0.39 8.14 -6.21
C PHE A 44 1.81 8.50 -5.77
N ARG A 45 2.18 9.78 -5.90
CA ARG A 45 3.48 10.27 -5.42
C ARG A 45 3.60 10.15 -3.90
N GLU A 46 2.55 10.49 -3.16
CA GLU A 46 2.51 10.32 -1.72
C GLU A 46 2.65 8.84 -1.31
N LEU A 47 1.87 7.95 -1.94
CA LEU A 47 1.95 6.52 -1.69
C LEU A 47 3.36 5.97 -1.99
N GLN A 48 4.01 6.44 -3.05
CA GLN A 48 5.38 6.06 -3.39
C GLN A 48 6.40 6.50 -2.33
N ASN A 49 6.29 7.74 -1.83
CA ASN A 49 7.17 8.26 -0.78
C ASN A 49 7.01 7.48 0.54
N LEU A 50 5.77 7.14 0.90
CA LEU A 50 5.47 6.29 2.04
C LEU A 50 6.03 4.87 1.82
N GLY A 51 5.95 4.33 0.61
CA GLY A 51 6.54 3.04 0.23
C GLY A 51 8.05 3.00 0.46
N PHE A 52 8.79 4.03 0.03
CA PHE A 52 10.23 4.12 0.30
C PHE A 52 10.55 4.20 1.79
N SER A 53 9.72 4.92 2.55
CA SER A 53 9.85 5.03 4.01
C SER A 53 9.63 3.68 4.69
N ALA A 54 8.58 2.95 4.28
CA ALA A 54 8.28 1.61 4.79
C ALA A 54 9.41 0.62 4.49
N GLU A 55 9.96 0.64 3.27
CA GLU A 55 11.09 -0.21 2.88
C GLU A 55 12.35 0.10 3.71
N ALA A 56 12.65 1.38 3.94
CA ALA A 56 13.79 1.78 4.77
C ALA A 56 13.62 1.31 6.23
N LEU A 57 12.42 1.43 6.79
CA LEU A 57 12.12 0.98 8.15
C LEU A 57 12.16 -0.55 8.25
N GLU A 58 11.68 -1.28 7.25
CA GLU A 58 11.72 -2.75 7.23
C GLU A 58 13.16 -3.27 7.17
N ASN A 59 14.00 -2.63 6.37
CA ASN A 59 15.44 -2.91 6.34
C ASN A 59 16.11 -2.66 7.70
N GLN A 60 15.68 -1.64 8.43
CA GLN A 60 16.13 -1.40 9.81
C GLN A 60 15.62 -2.48 10.77
N ARG A 61 14.37 -2.93 10.60
CA ARG A 61 13.73 -3.95 11.44
C ARG A 61 14.47 -5.26 11.33
N VAL A 62 14.74 -5.71 10.11
CA VAL A 62 15.53 -6.92 9.84
C VAL A 62 16.90 -6.85 10.53
N LYS A 63 17.63 -5.74 10.37
CA LYS A 63 18.96 -5.57 10.99
C LYS A 63 18.91 -5.55 12.52
N LEU A 64 17.89 -4.92 13.11
CA LEU A 64 17.75 -4.85 14.57
C LEU A 64 17.28 -6.18 15.16
N SER A 65 16.33 -6.87 14.51
CA SER A 65 15.90 -8.22 14.87
C SER A 65 17.07 -9.20 14.84
N ALA A 66 17.88 -9.21 13.78
CA ALA A 66 19.06 -10.07 13.68
C ALA A 66 20.07 -9.81 14.81
N LYS A 67 20.36 -8.53 15.10
CA LYS A 67 21.26 -8.16 16.21
C LYS A 67 20.72 -8.59 17.57
N LEU A 68 19.44 -8.38 17.83
CA LEU A 68 18.81 -8.74 19.10
C LEU A 68 18.72 -10.26 19.27
N ALA A 69 18.38 -10.99 18.22
CA ALA A 69 18.35 -12.45 18.21
C ALA A 69 19.74 -13.05 18.46
N ALA A 70 20.78 -12.51 17.83
CA ALA A 70 22.17 -12.91 18.09
C ALA A 70 22.59 -12.68 19.55
N GLN A 71 22.14 -11.57 20.17
CA GLN A 71 22.41 -11.29 21.59
C GLN A 71 21.68 -12.25 22.53
N LEU A 72 20.49 -12.72 22.16
CA LEU A 72 19.66 -13.63 22.94
C LEU A 72 19.92 -15.12 22.64
N GLY A 73 20.73 -15.41 21.62
CA GLY A 73 21.00 -16.78 21.16
C GLY A 73 19.75 -17.50 20.65
N CYS A 74 18.90 -16.79 19.90
CA CYS A 74 17.66 -17.33 19.32
C CYS A 74 17.52 -16.99 17.84
N ASP A 75 16.44 -17.48 17.22
CA ASP A 75 16.09 -17.13 15.84
C ASP A 75 15.66 -15.65 15.72
N GLU A 76 15.75 -15.11 14.51
CA GLU A 76 15.43 -13.71 14.19
C GLU A 76 13.92 -13.39 14.20
N THR A 77 13.09 -14.39 14.49
CA THR A 77 11.63 -14.23 14.55
C THR A 77 11.21 -13.49 15.81
N LEU A 78 10.19 -12.63 15.69
CA LEU A 78 9.65 -11.88 16.83
C LEU A 78 9.16 -12.79 17.95
N SER A 79 8.59 -13.96 17.62
CA SER A 79 8.15 -14.95 18.61
C SER A 79 9.33 -15.56 19.37
N ALA A 80 10.42 -15.93 18.69
CA ALA A 80 11.62 -16.47 19.33
C ALA A 80 12.30 -15.42 20.23
N ILE A 81 12.41 -14.18 19.75
CA ILE A 81 12.94 -13.04 20.53
C ILE A 81 12.09 -12.81 21.78
N CYS A 82 10.76 -12.72 21.65
CA CYS A 82 9.87 -12.54 22.80
C CYS A 82 9.96 -13.71 23.79
N GLY A 83 10.14 -14.94 23.31
CA GLY A 83 10.28 -16.13 24.16
C GLY A 83 11.58 -16.16 24.99
N ARG A 84 12.57 -15.33 24.67
CA ARG A 84 13.82 -15.18 25.43
C ARG A 84 13.85 -13.97 26.36
N LEU A 85 12.83 -13.12 26.31
CA LEU A 85 12.73 -11.90 27.12
C LEU A 85 11.79 -12.11 28.31
N SER A 86 11.93 -11.29 29.35
CA SER A 86 10.89 -11.17 30.37
C SER A 86 9.62 -10.56 29.77
N ASP A 87 8.47 -10.79 30.40
CA ASP A 87 7.20 -10.28 29.89
C ASP A 87 7.19 -8.76 29.75
N ASP A 88 7.77 -8.02 30.70
CA ASP A 88 7.90 -6.55 30.62
C ASP A 88 8.74 -6.10 29.43
N ALA A 89 9.85 -6.80 29.14
CA ALA A 89 10.73 -6.47 28.02
C ALA A 89 10.15 -6.90 26.67
N ALA A 90 9.28 -7.92 26.65
CA ALA A 90 8.57 -8.38 25.46
C ALA A 90 7.31 -7.55 25.15
N LEU A 91 6.74 -6.87 26.15
CA LEU A 91 5.51 -6.07 26.03
C LEU A 91 5.53 -5.07 24.86
N PRO A 92 6.56 -4.21 24.68
CA PRO A 92 6.60 -3.28 23.55
C PRO A 92 6.69 -3.99 22.19
N LEU A 93 7.31 -5.17 22.13
CA LEU A 93 7.40 -5.97 20.89
C LEU A 93 6.06 -6.59 20.54
N LYS A 94 5.35 -7.16 21.54
CA LYS A 94 4.02 -7.74 21.36
C LYS A 94 3.01 -6.67 20.93
N ALA A 95 3.04 -5.50 21.59
CA ALA A 95 2.18 -4.38 21.23
C ALA A 95 2.45 -3.89 19.80
N GLY A 96 3.71 -3.60 19.46
CA GLY A 96 4.06 -3.12 18.12
C GLY A 96 3.81 -4.15 17.01
N ALA A 97 3.98 -5.44 17.30
CA ALA A 97 3.62 -6.50 16.36
C ALA A 97 2.10 -6.58 16.12
N GLY A 98 1.29 -6.35 17.15
CA GLY A 98 -0.17 -6.29 17.03
C GLY A 98 -0.64 -5.12 16.16
N GLU A 99 -0.12 -3.92 16.42
CA GLU A 99 -0.41 -2.72 15.62
C GLU A 99 0.02 -2.91 14.16
N LEU A 100 1.21 -3.51 13.94
CA LEU A 100 1.70 -3.79 12.61
C LEU A 100 0.82 -4.78 11.84
N ASP A 101 0.35 -5.86 12.48
CA ASP A 101 -0.57 -6.82 11.85
C ASP A 101 -1.90 -6.16 11.48
N MET A 102 -2.45 -5.32 12.36
CA MET A 102 -3.67 -4.57 12.08
C MET A 102 -3.50 -3.62 10.89
N ALA A 103 -2.41 -2.84 10.85
CA ALA A 103 -2.10 -1.94 9.75
C ALA A 103 -1.92 -2.67 8.42
N LEU A 104 -1.22 -3.81 8.41
CA LEU A 104 -1.04 -4.66 7.23
C LEU A 104 -2.36 -5.19 6.68
N ARG A 105 -3.25 -5.67 7.57
CA ARG A 105 -4.58 -6.17 7.17
C ARG A 105 -5.42 -5.05 6.55
N LYS A 106 -5.43 -3.87 7.17
CA LYS A 106 -6.14 -2.70 6.64
C LYS A 106 -5.62 -2.33 5.26
N LEU A 107 -4.31 -2.12 5.11
CA LEU A 107 -3.69 -1.77 3.82
C LEU A 107 -4.01 -2.82 2.74
N ARG A 108 -3.85 -4.12 3.05
CA ARG A 108 -4.12 -5.19 2.09
C ARG A 108 -5.58 -5.19 1.64
N SER A 109 -6.53 -4.98 2.56
CA SER A 109 -7.95 -4.91 2.21
C SER A 109 -8.26 -3.73 1.30
N GLU A 110 -7.68 -2.57 1.56
CA GLU A 110 -7.90 -1.36 0.76
C GLU A 110 -7.27 -1.46 -0.63
N MET A 111 -6.05 -2.01 -0.71
CA MET A 111 -5.40 -2.27 -2.00
C MET A 111 -6.23 -3.24 -2.86
N GLN A 112 -6.83 -4.27 -2.26
CA GLN A 112 -7.69 -5.20 -2.99
C GLN A 112 -8.95 -4.53 -3.55
N ILE A 113 -9.57 -3.63 -2.77
CA ILE A 113 -10.73 -2.85 -3.22
C ILE A 113 -10.32 -1.90 -4.35
N LEU A 114 -9.19 -1.21 -4.20
CA LEU A 114 -8.68 -0.28 -5.20
C LEU A 114 -8.41 -0.98 -6.53
N THR A 115 -7.72 -2.12 -6.52
CA THR A 115 -7.45 -2.92 -7.72
C THR A 115 -8.75 -3.32 -8.42
N SER A 116 -9.74 -3.81 -7.67
CA SER A 116 -11.03 -4.17 -8.24
C SER A 116 -11.73 -2.99 -8.94
N LEU A 117 -11.63 -1.79 -8.38
CA LEU A 117 -12.23 -0.57 -8.96
C LEU A 117 -11.48 -0.10 -10.22
N VAL A 118 -10.14 -0.23 -10.22
CA VAL A 118 -9.34 0.08 -11.41
C VAL A 118 -9.68 -0.88 -12.55
N ASP A 119 -9.78 -2.18 -12.27
CA ASP A 119 -10.14 -3.19 -13.25
C ASP A 119 -11.54 -2.95 -13.83
N GLU A 120 -12.51 -2.58 -12.98
CA GLU A 120 -13.86 -2.22 -13.41
C GLU A 120 -13.86 -1.00 -14.32
N ASN A 121 -13.15 0.07 -13.93
CA ASN A 121 -13.01 1.28 -14.75
C ASN A 121 -12.36 1.01 -16.11
N GLN A 122 -11.32 0.17 -16.15
CA GLN A 122 -10.68 -0.24 -17.41
C GLN A 122 -11.66 -1.01 -18.30
N ARG A 123 -12.45 -1.92 -17.73
CA ARG A 123 -13.47 -2.68 -18.47
C ARG A 123 -14.56 -1.77 -19.04
N LEU A 124 -15.09 -0.85 -18.22
CA LEU A 124 -16.11 0.12 -18.64
C LEU A 124 -15.58 1.04 -19.75
N GLY A 125 -14.36 1.56 -19.60
CA GLY A 125 -13.71 2.38 -20.62
C GLY A 125 -13.52 1.63 -21.94
N GLY A 126 -13.10 0.36 -21.88
CA GLY A 126 -12.98 -0.51 -23.04
C GLY A 126 -14.32 -0.70 -23.79
N MET A 127 -15.41 -0.92 -23.05
CA MET A 127 -16.75 -1.03 -23.64
C MET A 127 -17.22 0.27 -24.29
N LEU A 128 -17.01 1.41 -23.64
CA LEU A 128 -17.37 2.73 -24.21
C LEU A 128 -16.62 3.00 -25.52
N ILE A 129 -15.33 2.70 -25.57
CA ILE A 129 -14.53 2.83 -26.80
C ILE A 129 -15.05 1.90 -27.90
N ALA A 130 -15.40 0.66 -27.55
CA ALA A 130 -15.94 -0.31 -28.50
C ALA A 130 -17.29 0.15 -29.09
N GLU A 131 -18.22 0.60 -28.24
CA GLU A 131 -19.50 1.15 -28.69
C GLU A 131 -19.32 2.45 -29.48
N TRP A 132 -18.38 3.32 -29.10
CA TRP A 132 -18.07 4.52 -29.86
C TRP A 132 -17.57 4.18 -31.27
N ARG A 133 -16.65 3.22 -31.40
CA ARG A 133 -16.19 2.73 -32.71
C ARG A 133 -17.31 2.10 -33.53
N ARG A 134 -18.20 1.34 -32.87
CA ARG A 134 -19.39 0.76 -33.53
C ARG A 134 -20.31 1.86 -34.07
N LEU A 135 -20.62 2.88 -33.27
CA LEU A 135 -21.43 4.01 -33.69
C LEU A 135 -20.77 4.81 -34.84
N GLN A 136 -19.46 5.05 -34.77
CA GLN A 136 -18.71 5.66 -35.86
C GLN A 136 -18.76 4.82 -37.14
N GLY A 137 -18.68 3.50 -37.04
CA GLY A 137 -18.82 2.58 -38.16
C GLY A 137 -20.24 2.45 -38.71
N MET A 138 -21.27 2.87 -37.96
CA MET A 138 -22.68 2.88 -38.39
C MET A 138 -23.04 4.11 -39.24
N TYR A 139 -22.25 5.18 -39.20
CA TYR A 139 -22.37 6.28 -40.15
C TYR A 139 -21.45 6.01 -41.34
N PRO A 140 -21.98 5.66 -42.52
CA PRO A 140 -21.14 5.62 -43.71
C PRO A 140 -20.59 7.04 -43.93
N SER A 141 -19.27 7.16 -44.04
CA SER A 141 -18.64 8.35 -44.61
C SER A 141 -19.39 8.70 -45.89
N ARG A 142 -20.14 9.81 -45.89
CA ARG A 142 -20.73 10.31 -47.12
C ARG A 142 -19.57 10.55 -48.09
N PRO A 143 -19.53 9.87 -49.25
CA PRO A 143 -18.55 10.20 -50.26
C PRO A 143 -18.89 11.62 -50.76
N GLY A 144 -17.98 12.58 -50.56
CA GLY A 144 -18.12 13.89 -51.18
C GLY A 144 -17.80 15.13 -50.36
N VAL A 145 -17.29 15.04 -49.13
CA VAL A 145 -16.68 16.22 -48.48
C VAL A 145 -15.18 16.04 -48.41
N ASP A 146 -14.52 16.38 -49.51
CA ASP A 146 -13.08 16.58 -49.59
C ASP A 146 -12.74 17.81 -48.74
N PHE A 147 -12.19 17.61 -47.54
CA PHE A 147 -11.48 18.67 -46.82
C PHE A 147 -10.03 18.71 -47.31
N ARG A 148 -9.84 19.20 -48.53
CA ARG A 148 -8.56 19.72 -49.02
C ARG A 148 -8.82 21.07 -49.67
N GLY A 149 -8.43 22.13 -48.97
CA GLY A 149 -8.54 23.52 -49.40
C GLY A 149 -8.88 24.44 -48.25
#